data_AF-A0A2H5YBT8-F1
#
_entry.id   AF-A0A2H5YBT8-F1
#
_cell.length_a   1.000
_cell.length_b   1.000
_cell.length_c   1.000
_cell.angle_alpha   90.00
_cell.angle_beta   90.00
_cell.angle_gamma   90.00
#
_symmetry.space_group_name_H-M   'P 1'
#
loop_
_entity.id
_entity.type
_entity.pdbx_description
1 polymer ?
#
loop_
_entity_poly.entity_id
_entity_poly.type
_entity_poly.pdbx_seq_one_letter_code
_entity_poly.pdbx_strand_id
1 'polypeptide(L)'
;MGRALLRLLALLVVLGGVVWGCTTPTSTPTPVPTPTAPPPPSPAPLPTPTPSALLFPTPPDRDLYDLTRRYRTKGVGVPRSVAPPAVTPTVGTQETFWAIDLDAREPYTITATLRAISPHAYWYVAEGVAFTPEALQRAVDTFEERIVPQVQEVVKGEWPPGINGDPRLTILYGPLRGAAGYYSGADEYPTVVHPYSNQRRMLYLDSQYLRLGSPVFAQVLAHELQHAFHQTADPTEETWVNEGLSELSAELAGYLSSLAQEFARRLSTSLTEWAEEPSASVANYGASHLFFRYLFQHYGGKEAIPLLVHEPADGIAGVDAFLARMGAGKTFREVFQDWAVANLLGNGEGVSFYKEGAPRLSLPQGIQVGQKVEATLSPFASAYIPLSAPTGAVVIFTGDPFTPLADLPVPSGEACWFSNRGDNIDTRLTRTVDLTSVSRATLRFRIWYNTEEWWDYAYASVSTDGGRSWETLKGKATTPKDPLGNAFGDGWTGSSGGWREEEIDLTPFAGRRLLLRFEYVTDEAVNLGGVCLDDFAIPEIGWHDDAEQERDWQAEGWVRLAPRVPTTWKVRLVLERPEGGPVVQDLPVNAQGRGQWAFQAPPDLQRATLVVINLTPWARRPAGYQVAVQAPP
;
A
#
# COMPACT_ATOMS: atom_id res chain seq x y z
N MET A 1 32.92 18.70 -1.91
CA MET A 1 33.56 17.54 -1.24
C MET A 1 33.03 17.45 0.18
N GLY A 2 32.71 16.24 0.65
CA GLY A 2 31.93 16.04 1.88
C GLY A 2 30.42 16.14 1.60
N ARG A 3 29.57 15.27 2.16
CA ARG A 3 29.82 14.14 3.08
C ARG A 3 29.04 12.89 2.66
N ALA A 4 29.71 11.75 2.67
CA ALA A 4 29.09 10.43 2.74
C ALA A 4 29.92 9.57 3.70
N LEU A 5 29.27 8.91 4.68
CA LEU A 5 29.69 7.64 5.30
C LEU A 5 28.76 7.22 6.44
N LEU A 6 28.53 5.90 6.53
CA LEU A 6 27.74 5.20 7.53
C LEU A 6 28.30 5.37 8.95
N ARG A 7 27.43 5.26 9.97
CA ARG A 7 27.78 4.72 11.30
C ARG A 7 26.63 3.90 11.91
N LEU A 8 27.00 2.91 12.71
CA LEU A 8 26.13 1.95 13.40
C LEU A 8 26.82 1.53 14.71
N LEU A 9 26.05 1.11 15.72
CA LEU A 9 26.46 0.51 17.02
C LEU A 9 27.19 1.38 18.08
N ALA A 10 26.56 1.46 19.27
CA ALA A 10 27.11 1.79 20.59
C ALA A 10 26.24 1.11 21.68
N LEU A 11 26.73 0.84 22.90
CA LEU A 11 26.08 -0.15 23.79
C LEU A 11 26.39 -0.01 25.32
N LEU A 12 25.34 0.18 26.14
CA LEU A 12 25.31 0.07 27.64
C LEU A 12 26.33 1.01 28.39
N VAL A 13 26.60 1.01 29.70
CA VAL A 13 26.15 0.36 30.98
C VAL A 13 26.59 1.31 32.15
N VAL A 14 26.19 1.37 33.44
CA VAL A 14 25.22 0.78 34.44
C VAL A 14 24.58 1.99 35.21
N LEU A 15 24.02 2.05 36.45
CA LEU A 15 23.63 1.26 37.67
C LEU A 15 22.45 2.10 38.31
N GLY A 16 21.81 1.89 39.48
CA GLY A 16 21.93 0.93 40.59
C GLY A 16 21.43 1.49 41.94
N GLY A 17 20.63 0.75 42.72
CA GLY A 17 20.19 1.15 44.07
C GLY A 17 19.14 0.21 44.70
N VAL A 18 19.37 -0.26 45.94
CA VAL A 18 18.52 -1.24 46.66
C VAL A 18 18.20 -0.72 48.06
N VAL A 19 16.94 -0.86 48.51
CA VAL A 19 16.54 -0.77 49.93
C VAL A 19 15.51 -1.87 50.25
N TRP A 20 15.57 -2.41 51.47
CA TRP A 20 14.76 -3.52 51.99
C TRP A 20 13.50 -3.03 52.74
N GLY A 21 12.49 -3.91 52.88
CA GLY A 21 11.32 -3.71 53.74
C GLY A 21 10.73 -5.05 54.18
N CYS A 22 10.40 -5.20 55.47
CA CYS A 22 10.12 -6.49 56.09
C CYS A 22 8.63 -6.90 56.14
N THR A 23 8.47 -8.23 56.26
CA THR A 23 7.42 -9.09 56.88
C THR A 23 6.44 -8.42 57.89
N THR A 24 5.25 -8.96 58.20
CA THR A 24 4.89 -10.36 58.62
C THR A 24 3.43 -10.79 58.26
N PRO A 25 3.02 -12.07 58.46
CA PRO A 25 1.80 -12.64 57.88
C PRO A 25 0.57 -12.71 58.81
N THR A 26 -0.60 -13.04 58.24
CA THR A 26 -1.81 -13.51 58.97
C THR A 26 -2.49 -14.66 58.20
N SER A 27 -3.25 -15.52 58.90
CA SER A 27 -3.67 -16.87 58.47
C SER A 27 -5.05 -17.00 57.81
N THR A 28 -5.17 -18.01 56.92
CA THR A 28 -6.41 -18.52 56.32
C THR A 28 -7.37 -19.17 57.33
N PRO A 29 -8.69 -19.12 57.06
CA PRO A 29 -9.62 -20.18 57.45
C PRO A 29 -10.41 -20.74 56.25
N THR A 30 -10.55 -22.07 56.17
CA THR A 30 -11.24 -22.78 55.07
C THR A 30 -12.66 -23.22 55.46
N PRO A 31 -13.71 -22.92 54.68
CA PRO A 31 -15.04 -23.53 54.83
C PRO A 31 -15.20 -24.84 54.05
N VAL A 32 -15.99 -25.76 54.62
CA VAL A 32 -16.33 -27.11 54.10
C VAL A 32 -17.20 -27.04 52.83
N PRO A 33 -17.08 -27.97 51.87
CA PRO A 33 -17.91 -27.99 50.65
C PRO A 33 -19.39 -28.30 50.92
N THR A 34 -20.26 -27.67 50.13
CA THR A 34 -21.72 -27.91 50.07
C THR A 34 -22.05 -28.73 48.81
N PRO A 35 -22.97 -29.72 48.85
CA PRO A 35 -23.33 -30.51 47.66
C PRO A 35 -24.12 -29.69 46.64
N THR A 36 -23.60 -29.61 45.41
CA THR A 36 -24.22 -28.85 44.30
C THR A 36 -25.27 -29.68 43.55
N ALA A 37 -26.35 -29.03 43.12
CA ALA A 37 -27.36 -29.60 42.23
C ALA A 37 -26.79 -29.87 40.81
N PRO A 38 -27.42 -30.75 39.99
CA PRO A 38 -27.03 -30.93 38.59
C PRO A 38 -27.15 -29.61 37.79
N PRO A 39 -26.31 -29.41 36.76
CA PRO A 39 -26.30 -28.18 35.99
C PRO A 39 -27.61 -28.00 35.18
N PRO A 40 -28.05 -26.75 34.96
CA PRO A 40 -29.13 -26.46 34.02
C PRO A 40 -28.71 -26.86 32.59
N PRO A 41 -29.67 -27.12 31.68
CA PRO A 41 -29.35 -27.37 30.28
C PRO A 41 -28.57 -26.19 29.69
N SER A 42 -27.54 -26.48 28.88
CA SER A 42 -26.74 -25.44 28.22
C SER A 42 -27.65 -24.49 27.46
N PRO A 43 -27.47 -23.16 27.55
CA PRO A 43 -28.17 -22.24 26.68
C PRO A 43 -27.89 -22.62 25.23
N ALA A 44 -28.93 -22.57 24.39
CA ALA A 44 -28.74 -22.67 22.95
C ALA A 44 -27.77 -21.57 22.49
N PRO A 45 -26.91 -21.81 21.47
CA PRO A 45 -26.04 -20.78 20.95
C PRO A 45 -26.92 -19.58 20.52
N LEU A 46 -26.64 -18.41 21.11
CA LEU A 46 -27.25 -17.17 20.65
C LEU A 46 -26.98 -17.05 19.14
N PRO A 47 -27.94 -16.58 18.34
CA PRO A 47 -27.69 -16.34 16.92
C PRO A 47 -26.51 -15.39 16.81
N THR A 48 -25.41 -15.87 16.22
CA THR A 48 -24.22 -15.05 16.01
C THR A 48 -24.66 -13.81 15.24
N PRO A 49 -24.48 -12.59 15.77
CA PRO A 49 -24.77 -11.40 14.98
C PRO A 49 -23.79 -11.44 13.81
N THR A 50 -24.29 -11.72 12.61
CA THR A 50 -23.51 -11.55 11.38
C THR A 50 -22.99 -10.12 11.42
N PRO A 51 -21.66 -9.89 11.44
CA PRO A 51 -21.15 -8.55 11.30
C PRO A 51 -21.66 -8.05 9.96
N SER A 52 -22.43 -6.96 9.96
CA SER A 52 -22.62 -6.18 8.75
C SER A 52 -21.24 -5.68 8.36
N ALA A 53 -20.59 -6.42 7.46
CA ALA A 53 -19.30 -6.02 6.94
C ALA A 53 -19.47 -4.62 6.35
N LEU A 54 -18.64 -3.68 6.79
CA LEU A 54 -18.53 -2.38 6.14
C LEU A 54 -18.05 -2.68 4.71
N LEU A 55 -18.99 -2.69 3.76
CA LEU A 55 -18.65 -2.78 2.35
C LEU A 55 -18.12 -1.42 1.94
N PHE A 56 -16.79 -1.32 1.91
CA PHE A 56 -16.14 -0.34 1.07
C PHE A 56 -16.40 -0.79 -0.38
N PRO A 57 -17.04 0.02 -1.22
CA PRO A 57 -17.12 -0.27 -2.64
C PRO A 57 -15.71 -0.22 -3.24
N THR A 58 -15.50 -0.88 -4.37
CA THR A 58 -14.30 -0.62 -5.18
C THR A 58 -14.29 0.87 -5.55
N PRO A 59 -13.21 1.62 -5.29
CA PRO A 59 -13.08 2.99 -5.81
C PRO A 59 -13.00 2.95 -7.35
N PRO A 60 -13.47 3.98 -8.09
CA PRO A 60 -13.29 4.01 -9.54
C PRO A 60 -11.86 4.35 -9.92
N ASP A 61 -11.38 3.69 -10.97
CA ASP A 61 -10.12 3.89 -11.68
C ASP A 61 -9.93 5.37 -12.12
N ARG A 62 -8.68 5.85 -12.10
CA ARG A 62 -8.31 7.18 -12.61
C ARG A 62 -8.05 7.19 -14.13
N ASP A 63 -9.00 7.69 -14.93
CA ASP A 63 -8.73 8.04 -16.33
C ASP A 63 -8.16 9.48 -16.44
N LEU A 64 -6.84 9.60 -16.60
CA LEU A 64 -6.16 10.88 -16.82
C LEU A 64 -6.60 11.60 -18.10
N TYR A 65 -7.07 10.90 -19.14
CA TYR A 65 -7.71 11.54 -20.30
C TYR A 65 -9.08 12.11 -19.95
N ASP A 66 -9.87 11.46 -19.08
CA ASP A 66 -11.16 11.98 -18.65
C ASP A 66 -11.00 13.16 -17.68
N LEU A 67 -10.09 13.09 -16.72
CA LEU A 67 -9.73 14.22 -15.85
C LEU A 67 -9.26 15.43 -16.68
N THR A 68 -8.39 15.21 -17.66
CA THR A 68 -7.95 16.25 -18.61
C THR A 68 -9.12 16.80 -19.41
N ARG A 69 -10.03 15.93 -19.89
CA ARG A 69 -11.26 16.32 -20.59
C ARG A 69 -12.17 17.19 -19.71
N ARG A 70 -12.40 16.79 -18.46
CA ARG A 70 -13.30 17.46 -17.51
C ARG A 70 -12.74 18.82 -17.05
N TYR A 71 -11.48 18.87 -16.63
CA TYR A 71 -10.89 20.04 -15.99
C TYR A 71 -10.03 20.91 -16.91
N ARG A 72 -9.19 20.35 -17.78
CA ARG A 72 -8.21 21.13 -18.56
C ARG A 72 -8.77 21.58 -19.92
N THR A 73 -9.38 20.69 -20.70
CA THR A 73 -9.92 21.01 -22.05
C THR A 73 -11.42 21.34 -22.07
N LYS A 74 -12.07 21.39 -20.89
CA LYS A 74 -13.49 21.77 -20.68
C LYS A 74 -14.48 21.07 -21.64
N GLY A 75 -14.39 19.74 -21.69
CA GLY A 75 -15.28 18.86 -22.44
C GLY A 75 -14.79 18.51 -23.84
N VAL A 76 -13.74 19.15 -24.36
CA VAL A 76 -13.15 18.85 -25.67
C VAL A 76 -12.31 17.57 -25.60
N GLY A 77 -12.49 16.66 -26.57
CA GLY A 77 -11.78 15.38 -26.61
C GLY A 77 -10.26 15.53 -26.71
N VAL A 78 -9.54 14.63 -26.02
CA VAL A 78 -8.08 14.66 -25.90
C VAL A 78 -7.45 13.60 -26.83
N PRO A 79 -6.38 13.92 -27.59
CA PRO A 79 -5.67 12.91 -28.38
C PRO A 79 -5.06 11.81 -27.49
N ARG A 80 -5.25 10.54 -27.86
CA ARG A 80 -4.63 9.36 -27.19
C ARG A 80 -3.34 8.86 -27.88
N SER A 81 -2.81 9.65 -28.81
CA SER A 81 -1.54 9.37 -29.50
C SER A 81 -0.81 10.66 -29.84
N VAL A 82 0.51 10.56 -29.98
CA VAL A 82 1.41 11.64 -30.38
C VAL A 82 1.95 11.32 -31.78
N ALA A 83 2.24 12.35 -32.58
CA ALA A 83 2.84 12.11 -33.90
C ALA A 83 4.26 11.49 -33.73
N PRO A 84 4.64 10.49 -34.52
CA PRO A 84 5.99 9.93 -34.48
C PRO A 84 7.05 11.03 -34.76
N PRO A 85 8.26 10.92 -34.19
CA PRO A 85 9.34 11.85 -34.48
C PRO A 85 9.59 12.00 -35.99
N ALA A 86 9.69 13.23 -36.48
CA ALA A 86 9.88 13.52 -37.91
C ALA A 86 11.20 12.96 -38.48
N VAL A 87 12.15 12.60 -37.61
CA VAL A 87 13.38 11.88 -37.90
C VAL A 87 13.61 10.86 -36.79
N THR A 88 13.82 9.59 -37.13
CA THR A 88 14.23 8.55 -36.17
C THR A 88 15.62 8.88 -35.61
N PRO A 89 15.83 8.87 -34.28
CA PRO A 89 17.11 9.24 -33.69
C PRO A 89 18.22 8.23 -34.05
N THR A 90 19.46 8.71 -34.12
CA THR A 90 20.64 7.90 -34.49
C THR A 90 21.70 7.98 -33.39
N VAL A 91 22.66 7.05 -33.37
CA VAL A 91 23.77 7.10 -32.38
C VAL A 91 24.54 8.41 -32.56
N GLY A 92 24.60 9.20 -31.50
CA GLY A 92 25.09 10.58 -31.52
C GLY A 92 24.00 11.67 -31.45
N THR A 93 22.72 11.34 -31.59
CA THR A 93 21.60 12.26 -31.31
C THR A 93 21.58 12.62 -29.83
N GLN A 94 21.63 13.92 -29.53
CA GLN A 94 21.46 14.47 -28.19
C GLN A 94 20.03 14.97 -28.00
N GLU A 95 19.41 14.59 -26.89
CA GLU A 95 18.07 15.01 -26.47
C GLU A 95 18.08 15.45 -25.00
N THR A 96 17.06 16.17 -24.60
CA THR A 96 16.81 16.56 -23.21
C THR A 96 15.49 15.97 -22.77
N PHE A 97 15.55 15.21 -21.68
CA PHE A 97 14.41 14.49 -21.09
C PHE A 97 13.98 15.19 -19.80
N TRP A 98 12.68 15.13 -19.48
CA TRP A 98 12.22 15.36 -18.12
C TRP A 98 12.57 14.17 -17.22
N ALA A 99 12.73 14.45 -15.93
CA ALA A 99 12.91 13.48 -14.86
C ALA A 99 12.37 14.10 -13.55
N ILE A 100 11.87 13.29 -12.63
CA ILE A 100 11.41 13.76 -11.31
C ILE A 100 12.52 13.58 -10.26
N ASP A 101 12.71 14.60 -9.42
CA ASP A 101 13.49 14.53 -8.19
C ASP A 101 12.58 14.02 -7.09
N LEU A 102 12.65 12.71 -6.80
CA LEU A 102 11.76 12.06 -5.84
C LEU A 102 12.07 12.46 -4.37
N ASP A 103 13.28 12.95 -4.08
CA ASP A 103 13.62 13.52 -2.76
C ASP A 103 13.02 14.93 -2.57
N ALA A 104 13.02 15.74 -3.63
CA ALA A 104 12.56 17.14 -3.57
C ALA A 104 11.10 17.36 -3.98
N ARG A 105 10.47 16.36 -4.65
CA ARG A 105 9.17 16.47 -5.32
C ARG A 105 9.13 17.58 -6.39
N GLU A 106 10.21 17.71 -7.16
CA GLU A 106 10.38 18.72 -8.22
C GLU A 106 10.83 18.11 -9.56
N PRO A 107 10.34 18.61 -10.71
CA PRO A 107 10.77 18.16 -12.04
C PRO A 107 12.08 18.85 -12.45
N TYR A 108 12.99 18.09 -13.06
CA TYR A 108 14.21 18.60 -13.65
C TYR A 108 14.49 17.95 -15.01
N THR A 109 15.52 18.42 -15.70
CA THR A 109 15.86 17.94 -17.04
C THR A 109 17.24 17.28 -17.10
N ILE A 110 17.33 16.13 -17.78
CA ILE A 110 18.58 15.44 -18.08
C ILE A 110 18.85 15.55 -19.59
N THR A 111 19.95 16.22 -19.96
CA THR A 111 20.47 16.16 -21.34
C THR A 111 21.35 14.92 -21.49
N ALA A 112 21.06 14.11 -22.51
CA ALA A 112 21.72 12.84 -22.76
C ALA A 112 21.87 12.58 -24.26
N THR A 113 22.87 11.79 -24.63
CA THR A 113 23.08 11.40 -26.03
C THR A 113 22.88 9.91 -26.21
N LEU A 114 22.20 9.53 -27.29
CA LEU A 114 21.98 8.16 -27.73
C LEU A 114 23.33 7.48 -28.04
N ARG A 115 23.71 6.48 -27.25
CA ARG A 115 25.00 5.76 -27.38
C ARG A 115 24.86 4.39 -28.06
N ALA A 116 23.70 3.73 -27.94
CA ALA A 116 23.41 2.47 -28.63
C ALA A 116 21.92 2.35 -28.98
N ILE A 117 21.62 1.56 -30.02
CA ILE A 117 20.26 1.20 -30.44
C ILE A 117 20.21 -0.32 -30.51
N SER A 118 19.27 -0.93 -29.82
CA SER A 118 19.07 -2.39 -29.79
C SER A 118 17.69 -2.73 -30.40
N PRO A 119 17.32 -4.03 -30.55
CA PRO A 119 15.99 -4.40 -31.01
C PRO A 119 14.85 -3.70 -30.26
N HIS A 120 14.89 -3.69 -28.92
CA HIS A 120 13.80 -3.21 -28.07
C HIS A 120 14.02 -1.83 -27.40
N ALA A 121 15.24 -1.28 -27.41
CA ALA A 121 15.54 -0.04 -26.68
C ALA A 121 16.47 0.96 -27.41
N TYR A 122 16.26 2.24 -27.12
CA TYR A 122 17.23 3.31 -27.34
C TYR A 122 17.99 3.60 -26.04
N TRP A 123 19.33 3.60 -26.09
CA TRP A 123 20.18 3.71 -24.90
C TRP A 123 20.83 5.10 -24.82
N TYR A 124 20.26 6.00 -24.03
CA TYR A 124 20.79 7.34 -23.80
C TYR A 124 21.65 7.37 -22.54
N VAL A 125 22.82 8.02 -22.63
CA VAL A 125 23.70 8.27 -21.49
C VAL A 125 23.83 9.77 -21.28
N ALA A 126 23.52 10.21 -20.06
CA ALA A 126 23.54 11.63 -19.67
C ALA A 126 24.94 12.25 -19.84
N GLU A 127 24.98 13.54 -20.17
CA GLU A 127 26.25 14.22 -20.36
C GLU A 127 27.09 14.29 -19.08
N GLY A 128 28.39 14.02 -19.21
CA GLY A 128 29.32 13.91 -18.08
C GLY A 128 29.34 12.55 -17.38
N VAL A 129 28.40 11.63 -17.66
CA VAL A 129 28.43 10.26 -17.10
C VAL A 129 29.52 9.43 -17.77
N ALA A 130 30.43 8.88 -16.97
CA ALA A 130 31.51 8.03 -17.44
C ALA A 130 31.08 6.57 -17.59
N PHE A 131 31.38 5.97 -18.74
CA PHE A 131 31.17 4.55 -19.04
C PHE A 131 32.26 4.03 -19.98
N THR A 132 32.30 2.72 -20.22
CA THR A 132 33.14 2.13 -21.29
C THR A 132 32.26 1.45 -22.35
N PRO A 133 32.67 1.39 -23.63
CA PRO A 133 31.88 0.75 -24.68
C PRO A 133 31.50 -0.69 -24.35
N GLU A 134 32.40 -1.43 -23.71
CA GLU A 134 32.17 -2.84 -23.32
C GLU A 134 31.20 -2.95 -22.14
N ALA A 135 31.10 -1.94 -21.27
CA ALA A 135 30.12 -1.89 -20.20
C ALA A 135 28.71 -1.61 -20.73
N LEU A 136 28.59 -0.70 -21.71
CA LEU A 136 27.35 -0.46 -22.43
C LEU A 136 26.93 -1.68 -23.25
N GLN A 137 27.85 -2.29 -24.01
CA GLN A 137 27.52 -3.48 -24.80
C GLN A 137 27.03 -4.62 -23.91
N ARG A 138 27.72 -4.93 -22.80
CA ARG A 138 27.21 -5.94 -21.84
C ARG A 138 25.84 -5.61 -21.27
N ALA A 139 25.49 -4.33 -21.09
CA ALA A 139 24.16 -3.94 -20.64
C ALA A 139 23.10 -4.20 -21.73
N VAL A 140 23.40 -3.86 -22.98
CA VAL A 140 22.57 -4.15 -24.17
C VAL A 140 22.38 -5.67 -24.33
N ASP A 141 23.47 -6.44 -24.34
CA ASP A 141 23.44 -7.90 -24.50
C ASP A 141 22.60 -8.55 -23.38
N THR A 142 22.80 -8.13 -22.13
CA THR A 142 22.05 -8.64 -20.98
C THR A 142 20.55 -8.30 -21.06
N PHE A 143 20.21 -7.11 -21.56
CA PHE A 143 18.83 -6.70 -21.74
C PHE A 143 18.12 -7.54 -22.80
N GLU A 144 18.71 -7.63 -23.99
CA GLU A 144 18.11 -8.28 -25.16
C GLU A 144 18.14 -9.82 -25.08
N GLU A 145 19.23 -10.43 -24.62
CA GLU A 145 19.38 -11.90 -24.58
C GLU A 145 18.78 -12.54 -23.33
N ARG A 146 18.53 -11.78 -22.26
CA ARG A 146 18.13 -12.34 -20.95
C ARG A 146 16.99 -11.62 -20.25
N ILE A 147 17.03 -10.30 -20.10
CA ILE A 147 15.98 -9.58 -19.33
C ILE A 147 14.66 -9.60 -20.11
N VAL A 148 14.65 -9.08 -21.35
CA VAL A 148 13.43 -8.99 -22.18
C VAL A 148 12.75 -10.36 -22.33
N PRO A 149 13.44 -11.46 -22.72
CA PRO A 149 12.79 -12.76 -22.86
C PRO A 149 12.24 -13.33 -21.55
N GLN A 150 12.84 -13.03 -20.38
CA GLN A 150 12.33 -13.54 -19.10
C GLN A 150 11.16 -12.72 -18.57
N VAL A 151 11.20 -11.38 -18.66
CA VAL A 151 10.07 -10.54 -18.22
C VAL A 151 8.86 -10.74 -19.14
N GLN A 152 9.04 -10.85 -20.45
CA GLN A 152 7.97 -11.22 -21.38
C GLN A 152 7.38 -12.60 -21.06
N GLU A 153 8.20 -13.59 -20.67
CA GLU A 153 7.72 -14.92 -20.29
C GLU A 153 6.97 -14.93 -18.94
N VAL A 154 7.31 -14.02 -18.01
CA VAL A 154 6.65 -13.85 -16.71
C VAL A 154 5.32 -13.10 -16.82
N VAL A 155 5.24 -12.08 -17.68
CA VAL A 155 4.03 -11.24 -17.82
C VAL A 155 3.11 -11.71 -18.97
N LYS A 156 3.64 -12.43 -19.96
CA LYS A 156 2.96 -12.80 -21.23
C LYS A 156 2.36 -11.61 -22.00
N GLY A 157 2.80 -10.39 -21.73
CA GLY A 157 2.41 -9.21 -22.48
C GLY A 157 2.98 -9.23 -23.91
N GLU A 158 2.18 -8.81 -24.88
CA GLU A 158 2.74 -8.36 -26.17
C GLU A 158 3.66 -7.16 -25.90
N TRP A 159 4.71 -6.98 -26.71
CA TRP A 159 5.57 -5.80 -26.57
C TRP A 159 4.78 -4.56 -27.00
N PRO A 160 4.42 -3.63 -26.09
CA PRO A 160 3.47 -2.59 -26.43
C PRO A 160 4.15 -1.50 -27.28
N PRO A 161 3.48 -0.88 -28.27
CA PRO A 161 3.99 0.34 -28.88
C PRO A 161 4.03 1.48 -27.85
N GLY A 162 4.91 2.45 -28.03
CA GLY A 162 4.82 3.73 -27.31
C GLY A 162 3.68 4.61 -27.86
N ILE A 163 3.28 5.64 -27.13
CA ILE A 163 2.24 6.62 -27.54
C ILE A 163 2.51 7.30 -28.90
N ASN A 164 3.78 7.35 -29.32
CA ASN A 164 4.24 7.90 -30.60
C ASN A 164 4.29 6.85 -31.74
N GLY A 165 3.97 5.59 -31.47
CA GLY A 165 4.03 4.47 -32.42
C GLY A 165 5.41 3.83 -32.62
N ASP A 166 6.47 4.27 -31.91
CA ASP A 166 7.77 3.59 -31.93
C ASP A 166 7.70 2.31 -31.06
N PRO A 167 8.15 1.15 -31.55
CA PRO A 167 8.22 -0.07 -30.75
C PRO A 167 9.36 -0.06 -29.73
N ARG A 168 10.29 0.91 -29.72
CA ARG A 168 11.37 0.97 -28.72
C ARG A 168 11.02 1.82 -27.52
N LEU A 169 11.30 1.29 -26.33
CA LEU A 169 11.39 2.12 -25.12
C LEU A 169 12.73 2.88 -25.08
N THR A 170 12.83 3.87 -24.20
CA THR A 170 14.06 4.62 -23.95
C THR A 170 14.64 4.22 -22.61
N ILE A 171 15.90 3.79 -22.57
CA ILE A 171 16.66 3.59 -21.33
C ILE A 171 17.53 4.84 -21.13
N LEU A 172 17.26 5.60 -20.07
CA LEU A 172 18.03 6.79 -19.70
C LEU A 172 18.94 6.48 -18.52
N TYR A 173 20.24 6.34 -18.81
CA TYR A 173 21.28 6.16 -17.79
C TYR A 173 21.89 7.52 -17.42
N GLY A 174 21.56 8.02 -16.23
CA GLY A 174 21.88 9.40 -15.81
C GLY A 174 21.94 9.58 -14.29
N PRO A 175 22.27 10.77 -13.79
CA PRO A 175 22.23 11.04 -12.35
C PRO A 175 20.79 11.28 -11.90
N LEU A 176 20.20 10.28 -11.23
CA LEU A 176 18.86 10.37 -10.64
C LEU A 176 18.92 10.91 -9.21
N ARG A 177 17.75 11.05 -8.58
CA ARG A 177 17.55 11.55 -7.21
C ARG A 177 16.36 10.81 -6.58
N GLY A 178 16.41 10.53 -5.28
CA GLY A 178 15.47 9.69 -4.53
C GLY A 178 15.46 8.19 -4.87
N ALA A 179 15.82 7.77 -6.08
CA ALA A 179 15.76 6.36 -6.50
C ALA A 179 17.01 5.85 -7.25
N ALA A 180 17.19 4.52 -7.25
CA ALA A 180 18.24 3.82 -8.02
C ALA A 180 17.79 3.51 -9.46
N GLY A 181 16.50 3.30 -9.66
CA GLY A 181 15.81 3.33 -10.94
C GLY A 181 14.35 3.70 -10.73
N TYR A 182 13.63 4.00 -11.81
CA TYR A 182 12.17 4.05 -11.81
C TYR A 182 11.59 3.91 -13.24
N TYR A 183 10.33 3.47 -13.29
CA TYR A 183 9.41 3.65 -14.41
C TYR A 183 8.47 4.84 -14.14
N SER A 184 7.84 5.40 -15.17
CA SER A 184 6.78 6.41 -15.01
C SER A 184 5.75 6.27 -16.12
N GLY A 185 4.50 5.95 -15.76
CA GLY A 185 3.39 5.89 -16.72
C GLY A 185 3.03 7.26 -17.29
N ALA A 186 3.33 8.32 -16.54
CA ALA A 186 3.14 9.72 -16.93
C ALA A 186 3.86 10.10 -18.25
N ASP A 187 4.98 9.45 -18.59
CA ASP A 187 5.71 9.65 -19.84
C ASP A 187 5.00 9.09 -21.08
N GLU A 188 3.98 8.25 -20.90
CA GLU A 188 3.21 7.65 -21.98
C GLU A 188 1.94 8.42 -22.34
N TYR A 189 1.77 9.62 -21.77
CA TYR A 189 0.66 10.54 -22.05
C TYR A 189 1.11 11.73 -22.93
N PRO A 190 0.22 12.38 -23.69
CA PRO A 190 0.55 13.63 -24.38
C PRO A 190 0.71 14.78 -23.38
N THR A 191 1.49 15.82 -23.71
CA THR A 191 1.79 16.92 -22.75
C THR A 191 0.60 17.77 -22.29
N VAL A 192 -0.57 17.63 -22.92
CA VAL A 192 -1.84 18.22 -22.43
C VAL A 192 -2.45 17.44 -21.26
N VAL A 193 -2.12 16.15 -21.14
CA VAL A 193 -2.53 15.25 -20.05
C VAL A 193 -1.49 15.21 -18.95
N HIS A 194 -0.19 15.23 -19.27
CA HIS A 194 0.86 15.36 -18.26
C HIS A 194 1.98 16.31 -18.71
N PRO A 195 2.18 17.49 -18.08
CA PRO A 195 3.03 18.55 -18.63
C PRO A 195 4.52 18.19 -18.70
N TYR A 196 4.98 17.28 -17.85
CA TYR A 196 6.37 16.82 -17.79
C TYR A 196 6.60 15.49 -18.55
N SER A 197 5.64 15.04 -19.35
CA SER A 197 5.79 13.82 -20.16
C SER A 197 6.85 13.95 -21.26
N ASN A 198 7.69 12.92 -21.38
CA ASN A 198 8.62 12.70 -22.50
C ASN A 198 7.95 12.10 -23.76
N GLN A 199 6.66 11.77 -23.69
CA GLN A 199 5.79 11.25 -24.77
C GLN A 199 6.33 9.97 -25.44
N ARG A 200 6.88 9.07 -24.64
CA ARG A 200 7.48 7.77 -25.02
C ARG A 200 7.64 6.89 -23.78
N ARG A 201 7.67 5.56 -23.92
CA ARG A 201 7.98 4.66 -22.79
C ARG A 201 9.43 4.86 -22.33
N MET A 202 9.67 5.05 -21.03
CA MET A 202 10.99 5.32 -20.46
C MET A 202 11.30 4.46 -19.23
N LEU A 203 12.54 3.98 -19.13
CA LEU A 203 13.14 3.39 -17.93
C LEU A 203 14.31 4.28 -17.47
N TYR A 204 14.28 4.72 -16.22
CA TYR A 204 15.30 5.60 -15.64
C TYR A 204 16.25 4.78 -14.77
N LEU A 205 17.56 4.80 -15.06
CA LEU A 205 18.59 4.01 -14.35
C LEU A 205 19.69 4.93 -13.80
N ASP A 206 19.97 4.88 -12.49
CA ASP A 206 20.94 5.79 -11.87
C ASP A 206 22.41 5.42 -12.09
N SER A 207 23.17 6.40 -12.54
CA SER A 207 24.60 6.30 -12.84
C SER A 207 25.55 6.51 -11.65
N GLN A 208 25.06 6.94 -10.49
CA GLN A 208 25.85 7.12 -9.27
C GLN A 208 25.91 5.84 -8.42
N TYR A 209 24.81 5.08 -8.39
CA TYR A 209 24.62 3.84 -7.64
C TYR A 209 24.74 2.59 -8.53
N LEU A 210 24.18 2.57 -9.75
CA LEU A 210 24.19 1.40 -10.62
C LEU A 210 25.32 1.44 -11.63
N ARG A 211 26.39 0.66 -11.38
CA ARG A 211 27.46 0.50 -12.38
C ARG A 211 26.90 -0.24 -13.62
N LEU A 212 26.84 0.46 -14.76
CA LEU A 212 26.42 -0.07 -16.06
C LEU A 212 26.99 -1.46 -16.38
N GLY A 213 26.14 -2.38 -16.82
CA GLY A 213 26.54 -3.76 -17.18
C GLY A 213 27.01 -4.60 -16.00
N SER A 214 26.50 -4.35 -14.79
CA SER A 214 26.71 -5.17 -13.58
C SER A 214 25.43 -5.92 -13.18
N PRO A 215 25.50 -6.96 -12.32
CA PRO A 215 24.31 -7.70 -11.89
C PRO A 215 23.26 -6.84 -11.17
N VAL A 216 23.67 -5.81 -10.43
CA VAL A 216 22.73 -4.89 -9.74
C VAL A 216 22.07 -3.92 -10.73
N PHE A 217 22.80 -3.46 -11.75
CA PHE A 217 22.20 -2.71 -12.85
C PHE A 217 21.18 -3.57 -13.64
N ALA A 218 21.51 -4.84 -13.90
CA ALA A 218 20.62 -5.78 -14.59
C ALA A 218 19.40 -6.19 -13.75
N GLN A 219 19.54 -6.23 -12.42
CA GLN A 219 18.44 -6.41 -11.47
C GLN A 219 17.41 -5.29 -11.58
N VAL A 220 17.85 -4.04 -11.39
CA VAL A 220 16.96 -2.87 -11.47
C VAL A 220 16.36 -2.76 -12.87
N LEU A 221 17.14 -2.95 -13.94
CA LEU A 221 16.61 -2.94 -15.31
C LEU A 221 15.58 -4.06 -15.59
N ALA A 222 15.60 -5.18 -14.86
CA ALA A 222 14.57 -6.21 -14.95
C ALA A 222 13.32 -5.89 -14.11
N HIS A 223 13.49 -5.18 -13.00
CA HIS A 223 12.44 -4.62 -12.16
C HIS A 223 11.68 -3.52 -12.93
N GLU A 224 12.36 -2.48 -13.43
CA GLU A 224 11.72 -1.39 -14.20
C GLU A 224 11.00 -1.88 -15.47
N LEU A 225 11.52 -2.94 -16.10
CA LEU A 225 10.87 -3.52 -17.28
C LEU A 225 9.54 -4.21 -16.93
N GLN A 226 9.34 -4.71 -15.70
CA GLN A 226 8.05 -5.28 -15.31
C GLN A 226 6.98 -4.20 -15.29
N HIS A 227 7.22 -3.06 -14.62
CA HIS A 227 6.26 -1.95 -14.56
C HIS A 227 5.85 -1.46 -15.96
N ALA A 228 6.82 -1.38 -16.88
CA ALA A 228 6.60 -1.06 -18.29
C ALA A 228 5.68 -2.03 -19.05
N PHE A 229 5.57 -3.29 -18.64
CA PHE A 229 4.53 -4.20 -19.12
C PHE A 229 3.25 -4.10 -18.29
N HIS A 230 3.37 -3.92 -16.96
CA HIS A 230 2.24 -3.83 -16.05
C HIS A 230 1.29 -2.71 -16.47
N GLN A 231 1.80 -1.49 -16.69
CA GLN A 231 1.03 -0.32 -17.17
C GLN A 231 0.17 -0.58 -18.42
N THR A 232 0.54 -1.56 -19.25
CA THR A 232 -0.24 -1.94 -20.45
C THR A 232 -1.32 -2.99 -20.16
N ALA A 233 -1.07 -3.88 -19.19
CA ALA A 233 -1.97 -4.96 -18.80
C ALA A 233 -3.00 -4.50 -17.76
N ASP A 234 -2.50 -3.87 -16.70
CA ASP A 234 -3.24 -3.22 -15.62
C ASP A 234 -2.41 -2.03 -15.08
N PRO A 235 -2.85 -0.77 -15.31
CA PRO A 235 -2.19 0.40 -14.77
C PRO A 235 -2.63 0.77 -13.34
N THR A 236 -3.72 0.23 -12.78
CA THR A 236 -4.29 0.68 -11.49
C THR A 236 -3.88 -0.12 -10.27
N GLU A 237 -3.36 -1.33 -10.48
CA GLU A 237 -2.92 -2.27 -9.44
C GLU A 237 -2.11 -1.62 -8.29
N GLU A 238 -2.48 -1.94 -7.04
CA GLU A 238 -1.93 -1.36 -5.81
C GLU A 238 -0.40 -1.55 -5.74
N THR A 239 0.29 -0.52 -5.24
CA THR A 239 1.77 -0.43 -5.09
C THR A 239 2.38 -1.75 -4.61
N TRP A 240 1.78 -2.38 -3.59
CA TRP A 240 2.33 -3.58 -3.00
C TRP A 240 2.30 -4.79 -3.93
N VAL A 241 1.29 -4.94 -4.78
CA VAL A 241 1.22 -6.03 -5.76
C VAL A 241 2.19 -5.75 -6.90
N ASN A 242 2.14 -4.54 -7.46
CA ASN A 242 2.98 -4.09 -8.57
C ASN A 242 4.48 -4.30 -8.25
N GLU A 243 4.95 -3.74 -7.13
CA GLU A 243 6.34 -3.86 -6.67
C GLU A 243 6.75 -5.29 -6.29
N GLY A 244 5.81 -6.07 -5.76
CA GLY A 244 6.02 -7.49 -5.45
C GLY A 244 6.25 -8.35 -6.70
N LEU A 245 5.56 -8.01 -7.79
CA LEU A 245 5.67 -8.65 -9.10
C LEU A 245 6.91 -8.17 -9.88
N SER A 246 7.34 -6.92 -9.71
CA SER A 246 8.64 -6.41 -10.20
C SER A 246 9.83 -7.14 -9.56
N GLU A 247 9.87 -7.25 -8.22
CA GLU A 247 10.93 -8.00 -7.52
C GLU A 247 10.93 -9.50 -7.88
N LEU A 248 9.75 -10.11 -8.02
CA LEU A 248 9.64 -11.50 -8.46
C LEU A 248 10.11 -11.67 -9.92
N SER A 249 9.85 -10.69 -10.80
CA SER A 249 10.31 -10.70 -12.19
C SER A 249 11.83 -10.56 -12.30
N ALA A 250 12.44 -9.70 -11.48
CA ALA A 250 13.90 -9.59 -11.36
C ALA A 250 14.53 -10.90 -10.83
N GLU A 251 13.92 -11.55 -9.84
CA GLU A 251 14.30 -12.89 -9.38
C GLU A 251 14.22 -13.93 -10.51
N LEU A 252 13.13 -13.96 -11.27
CA LEU A 252 12.89 -14.96 -12.33
C LEU A 252 13.76 -14.71 -13.58
N ALA A 253 14.19 -13.47 -13.82
CA ALA A 253 15.29 -13.14 -14.72
C ALA A 253 16.67 -13.58 -14.16
N GLY A 254 16.73 -14.04 -12.91
CA GLY A 254 17.89 -14.62 -12.23
C GLY A 254 18.74 -13.60 -11.45
N TYR A 255 18.11 -12.55 -10.90
CA TYR A 255 18.74 -11.49 -10.13
C TYR A 255 18.08 -11.32 -8.75
N LEU A 256 18.56 -12.09 -7.76
CA LEU A 256 18.05 -12.08 -6.39
C LEU A 256 18.43 -10.79 -5.63
N SER A 257 17.46 -10.15 -4.98
CA SER A 257 17.69 -8.97 -4.12
C SER A 257 17.94 -9.38 -2.66
N SER A 258 18.42 -8.44 -1.85
CA SER A 258 18.55 -8.62 -0.39
C SER A 258 17.30 -8.19 0.39
N LEU A 259 16.25 -7.68 -0.27
CA LEU A 259 15.11 -7.03 0.38
C LEU A 259 14.34 -8.00 1.29
N ALA A 260 14.15 -9.24 0.84
CA ALA A 260 13.62 -10.36 1.64
C ALA A 260 14.33 -10.54 3.01
N GLN A 261 15.63 -10.23 3.10
CA GLN A 261 16.40 -10.32 4.34
C GLN A 261 16.29 -9.06 5.23
N GLU A 262 15.87 -7.92 4.67
CA GLU A 262 15.54 -6.72 5.44
C GLU A 262 14.14 -6.82 6.06
N PHE A 263 13.15 -7.33 5.31
CA PHE A 263 11.85 -7.72 5.90
C PHE A 263 12.02 -8.71 7.06
N ALA A 264 12.89 -9.71 6.91
CA ALA A 264 13.19 -10.67 7.96
C ALA A 264 13.87 -10.09 9.22
N ARG A 265 14.32 -8.81 9.19
CA ARG A 265 14.77 -8.04 10.37
C ARG A 265 13.68 -7.11 10.92
N ARG A 266 12.61 -6.89 10.16
CA ARG A 266 11.48 -5.98 10.45
C ARG A 266 10.13 -6.70 10.21
N LEU A 267 9.97 -7.89 10.77
CA LEU A 267 8.84 -8.81 10.48
C LEU A 267 7.44 -8.24 10.74
N SER A 268 7.33 -7.17 11.53
CA SER A 268 6.11 -6.41 11.77
C SER A 268 5.81 -5.32 10.72
N THR A 269 6.59 -5.24 9.65
CA THR A 269 6.25 -4.47 8.45
C THR A 269 4.99 -5.07 7.81
N SER A 270 4.13 -4.19 7.29
CA SER A 270 2.92 -4.58 6.57
C SER A 270 3.23 -5.01 5.13
N LEU A 271 2.41 -5.91 4.60
CA LEU A 271 2.36 -6.19 3.17
C LEU A 271 1.71 -5.04 2.39
N THR A 272 0.58 -4.50 2.87
CA THR A 272 -0.25 -3.51 2.15
C THR A 272 -0.01 -2.06 2.59
N GLU A 273 0.48 -1.83 3.81
CA GLU A 273 0.71 -0.48 4.34
C GLU A 273 2.16 -0.04 4.17
N TRP A 274 2.40 0.67 3.07
CA TRP A 274 3.71 1.17 2.66
C TRP A 274 4.05 2.51 3.30
N ALA A 275 5.33 2.69 3.65
CA ALA A 275 5.81 3.89 4.32
C ALA A 275 6.36 4.90 3.31
N GLU A 276 5.93 6.16 3.44
CA GLU A 276 6.43 7.32 2.67
C GLU A 276 7.97 7.48 2.78
N GLU A 277 8.52 7.13 3.94
CA GLU A 277 9.96 7.17 4.23
C GLU A 277 10.73 6.07 3.47
N PRO A 278 11.61 6.40 2.49
CA PRO A 278 12.28 5.38 1.67
C PRO A 278 13.14 4.40 2.47
N SER A 279 13.66 4.81 3.64
CA SER A 279 14.42 3.92 4.53
C SER A 279 13.58 2.88 5.26
N ALA A 280 12.25 3.07 5.29
CA ALA A 280 11.26 2.14 5.83
C ALA A 280 10.71 1.21 4.73
N SER A 281 10.36 1.75 3.55
CA SER A 281 9.75 1.02 2.44
C SER A 281 10.58 -0.16 1.93
N VAL A 282 11.91 -0.12 2.04
CA VAL A 282 12.85 -1.25 1.80
C VAL A 282 12.38 -2.60 2.39
N ALA A 283 11.68 -2.58 3.53
CA ALA A 283 11.12 -3.80 4.13
C ALA A 283 9.74 -4.18 3.59
N ASN A 284 8.98 -3.25 3.03
CA ASN A 284 7.71 -3.52 2.33
C ASN A 284 7.96 -4.24 0.99
N TYR A 285 8.95 -3.79 0.19
CA TYR A 285 9.44 -4.54 -0.98
C TYR A 285 9.79 -5.99 -0.60
N GLY A 286 10.58 -6.16 0.46
CA GLY A 286 10.97 -7.48 0.97
C GLY A 286 9.81 -8.33 1.49
N ALA A 287 8.75 -7.70 2.01
CA ALA A 287 7.52 -8.39 2.42
C ALA A 287 6.75 -8.88 1.19
N SER A 288 6.54 -8.01 0.21
CA SER A 288 5.73 -8.33 -0.97
C SER A 288 6.40 -9.33 -1.91
N HIS A 289 7.69 -9.15 -2.20
CA HIS A 289 8.50 -10.12 -2.94
C HIS A 289 8.37 -11.54 -2.36
N LEU A 290 8.46 -11.67 -1.02
CA LEU A 290 8.29 -12.93 -0.32
C LEU A 290 6.85 -13.46 -0.33
N PHE A 291 5.85 -12.57 -0.26
CA PHE A 291 4.44 -12.97 -0.39
C PHE A 291 4.15 -13.54 -1.77
N PHE A 292 4.55 -12.88 -2.86
CA PHE A 292 4.30 -13.38 -4.21
C PHE A 292 5.15 -14.61 -4.55
N ARG A 293 6.41 -14.68 -4.10
CA ARG A 293 7.20 -15.92 -4.17
C ARG A 293 6.44 -17.08 -3.51
N TYR A 294 5.88 -16.88 -2.31
CA TYR A 294 5.09 -17.91 -1.62
C TYR A 294 3.78 -18.23 -2.35
N LEU A 295 3.06 -17.21 -2.84
CA LEU A 295 1.81 -17.36 -3.59
C LEU A 295 2.00 -18.27 -4.80
N PHE A 296 2.90 -17.92 -5.71
CA PHE A 296 3.13 -18.71 -6.94
C PHE A 296 3.83 -20.04 -6.67
N GLN A 297 4.61 -20.18 -5.59
CA GLN A 297 5.10 -21.50 -5.16
C GLN A 297 3.96 -22.47 -4.85
N HIS A 298 2.86 -22.03 -4.23
CA HIS A 298 1.75 -22.93 -3.84
C HIS A 298 0.56 -22.94 -4.81
N TYR A 299 0.30 -21.83 -5.50
CA TYR A 299 -0.87 -21.63 -6.36
C TYR A 299 -0.42 -21.27 -7.78
N GLY A 300 -0.40 -22.28 -8.67
CA GLY A 300 -0.28 -22.10 -10.12
C GLY A 300 1.12 -22.08 -10.73
N GLY A 301 2.20 -21.80 -9.98
CA GLY A 301 3.56 -21.77 -10.53
C GLY A 301 3.91 -20.48 -11.28
N LYS A 302 5.04 -20.48 -12.01
CA LYS A 302 5.46 -19.33 -12.84
C LYS A 302 4.44 -19.03 -13.93
N GLU A 303 3.81 -20.09 -14.44
CA GLU A 303 2.81 -20.11 -15.49
C GLU A 303 1.53 -19.35 -15.12
N ALA A 304 1.29 -19.11 -13.83
CA ALA A 304 0.12 -18.39 -13.32
C ALA A 304 0.38 -16.90 -13.02
N ILE A 305 1.62 -16.41 -13.03
CA ILE A 305 1.93 -14.98 -12.81
C ILE A 305 1.18 -14.05 -13.80
N PRO A 306 1.07 -14.38 -15.11
CA PRO A 306 0.27 -13.60 -16.07
C PRO A 306 -1.23 -13.53 -15.74
N LEU A 307 -1.75 -14.43 -14.89
CA LEU A 307 -3.16 -14.42 -14.49
C LEU A 307 -3.45 -13.44 -13.35
N LEU A 308 -2.41 -12.88 -12.70
CA LEU A 308 -2.55 -11.78 -11.75
C LEU A 308 -2.16 -10.44 -12.39
N VAL A 309 -1.08 -10.39 -13.18
CA VAL A 309 -0.63 -9.17 -13.91
C VAL A 309 -1.66 -8.65 -14.94
N HIS A 310 -2.75 -9.40 -15.18
CA HIS A 310 -3.86 -9.04 -16.08
C HIS A 310 -5.24 -9.28 -15.42
N GLU A 311 -5.33 -9.25 -14.08
CA GLU A 311 -6.60 -9.34 -13.34
C GLU A 311 -7.05 -7.93 -12.92
N PRO A 312 -8.06 -7.33 -13.58
CA PRO A 312 -8.41 -5.90 -13.47
C PRO A 312 -9.25 -5.61 -12.21
N ALA A 313 -8.70 -5.97 -11.06
CA ALA A 313 -9.26 -5.71 -9.74
C ALA A 313 -8.10 -5.64 -8.75
N ASP A 314 -7.95 -4.53 -8.05
CA ASP A 314 -6.66 -4.21 -7.43
C ASP A 314 -6.44 -4.91 -6.08
N GLY A 315 -5.18 -5.15 -5.75
CA GLY A 315 -4.71 -5.46 -4.41
C GLY A 315 -5.28 -6.76 -3.85
N ILE A 316 -5.99 -6.62 -2.74
CA ILE A 316 -6.64 -7.76 -2.08
C ILE A 316 -7.74 -8.37 -2.97
N ALA A 317 -8.45 -7.55 -3.76
CA ALA A 317 -9.50 -8.03 -4.65
C ALA A 317 -8.90 -8.86 -5.80
N GLY A 318 -7.79 -8.41 -6.39
CA GLY A 318 -7.05 -9.14 -7.43
C GLY A 318 -6.51 -10.46 -6.95
N VAL A 319 -5.87 -10.49 -5.78
CA VAL A 319 -5.37 -11.76 -5.21
C VAL A 319 -6.51 -12.71 -4.82
N ASP A 320 -7.65 -12.22 -4.31
CA ASP A 320 -8.84 -13.06 -4.10
C ASP A 320 -9.44 -13.58 -5.43
N ALA A 321 -9.51 -12.76 -6.48
CA ALA A 321 -9.98 -13.14 -7.81
C ALA A 321 -9.07 -14.18 -8.47
N PHE A 322 -7.75 -13.96 -8.43
CA PHE A 322 -6.72 -14.90 -8.85
C PHE A 322 -6.83 -16.25 -8.10
N LEU A 323 -6.97 -16.23 -6.78
CA LEU A 323 -7.11 -17.46 -5.97
C LEU A 323 -8.40 -18.22 -6.31
N ALA A 324 -9.51 -17.51 -6.55
CA ALA A 324 -10.76 -18.10 -7.03
C ALA A 324 -10.62 -18.71 -8.43
N ARG A 325 -9.98 -17.99 -9.37
CA ARG A 325 -9.67 -18.43 -10.74
C ARG A 325 -8.78 -19.67 -10.77
N MET A 326 -7.79 -19.73 -9.88
CA MET A 326 -6.91 -20.89 -9.69
C MET A 326 -7.58 -22.07 -8.97
N GLY A 327 -8.82 -21.91 -8.49
CA GLY A 327 -9.53 -22.96 -7.73
C GLY A 327 -8.87 -23.26 -6.37
N ALA A 328 -8.14 -22.30 -5.79
CA ALA A 328 -7.30 -22.52 -4.61
C ALA A 328 -8.08 -22.88 -3.33
N GLY A 329 -9.40 -22.61 -3.30
CA GLY A 329 -10.27 -22.90 -2.15
C GLY A 329 -9.95 -22.07 -0.91
N LYS A 330 -9.30 -20.91 -1.07
CA LYS A 330 -8.87 -19.97 -0.02
C LYS A 330 -9.00 -18.53 -0.49
N THR A 331 -9.13 -17.64 0.48
CA THR A 331 -8.98 -16.19 0.33
C THR A 331 -7.54 -15.71 0.55
N PHE A 332 -7.23 -14.50 0.09
CA PHE A 332 -6.00 -13.76 0.42
C PHE A 332 -5.72 -13.78 1.92
N ARG A 333 -6.74 -13.59 2.77
CA ARG A 333 -6.55 -13.56 4.23
C ARG A 333 -6.13 -14.91 4.80
N GLU A 334 -6.53 -16.02 4.19
CA GLU A 334 -6.11 -17.37 4.60
C GLU A 334 -4.71 -17.68 4.07
N VAL A 335 -4.41 -17.32 2.83
CA VAL A 335 -3.06 -17.39 2.25
C VAL A 335 -2.07 -16.55 3.06
N PHE A 336 -2.44 -15.36 3.50
CA PHE A 336 -1.63 -14.50 4.38
C PHE A 336 -1.35 -15.16 5.74
N GLN A 337 -2.34 -15.83 6.34
CA GLN A 337 -2.14 -16.53 7.62
C GLN A 337 -1.16 -17.70 7.48
N ASP A 338 -1.17 -18.39 6.34
CA ASP A 338 -0.26 -19.50 6.04
C ASP A 338 1.14 -18.98 5.66
N TRP A 339 1.24 -17.88 4.90
CA TRP A 339 2.49 -17.16 4.61
C TRP A 339 3.19 -16.65 5.88
N ALA A 340 2.44 -16.09 6.83
CA ALA A 340 2.96 -15.69 8.13
C ALA A 340 3.54 -16.88 8.92
N VAL A 341 3.02 -18.09 8.74
CA VAL A 341 3.62 -19.31 9.32
C VAL A 341 4.85 -19.78 8.51
N ALA A 342 4.81 -19.69 7.18
CA ALA A 342 5.94 -20.00 6.30
C ALA A 342 7.16 -19.11 6.57
N ASN A 343 6.95 -17.83 6.89
CA ASN A 343 8.00 -16.92 7.35
C ASN A 343 8.72 -17.46 8.60
N LEU A 344 7.99 -18.04 9.56
CA LEU A 344 8.56 -18.62 10.78
C LEU A 344 9.29 -19.94 10.53
N LEU A 345 8.68 -20.85 9.78
CA LEU A 345 9.16 -22.23 9.60
C LEU A 345 10.21 -22.40 8.49
N GLY A 346 10.23 -21.48 7.52
CA GLY A 346 11.19 -21.49 6.42
C GLY A 346 10.84 -22.48 5.30
N ASN A 347 11.84 -23.18 4.77
CA ASN A 347 11.66 -24.15 3.68
C ASN A 347 11.16 -25.52 4.20
N GLY A 348 10.25 -26.16 3.48
CA GLY A 348 9.68 -27.46 3.85
C GLY A 348 8.55 -27.91 2.92
N GLU A 349 7.71 -28.84 3.40
CA GLU A 349 6.60 -29.41 2.62
C GLU A 349 5.23 -28.97 3.13
N GLY A 350 4.34 -28.59 2.20
CA GLY A 350 2.99 -28.11 2.50
C GLY A 350 2.90 -26.60 2.72
N VAL A 351 1.67 -26.11 2.91
CA VAL A 351 1.35 -24.66 2.91
C VAL A 351 1.98 -23.87 4.06
N SER A 352 2.39 -24.53 5.15
CA SER A 352 3.04 -23.91 6.31
C SER A 352 4.51 -23.52 6.06
N PHE A 353 5.02 -23.69 4.85
CA PHE A 353 6.43 -23.48 4.48
C PHE A 353 6.56 -22.81 3.10
N TYR A 354 7.73 -22.27 2.82
CA TYR A 354 8.19 -22.06 1.46
C TYR A 354 8.62 -23.41 0.85
N LYS A 355 8.48 -23.57 -0.47
CA LYS A 355 9.14 -24.68 -1.19
C LYS A 355 10.66 -24.44 -1.26
N GLU A 356 11.05 -23.19 -1.54
CA GLU A 356 12.43 -22.74 -1.52
C GLU A 356 12.55 -21.23 -1.29
N GLY A 357 13.78 -20.75 -1.05
CA GLY A 357 14.06 -19.32 -0.96
C GLY A 357 13.61 -18.62 0.34
N ALA A 358 13.20 -19.35 1.38
CA ALA A 358 12.81 -18.73 2.64
C ALA A 358 13.88 -17.79 3.24
N PRO A 359 13.47 -16.68 3.89
CA PRO A 359 14.39 -15.80 4.59
C PRO A 359 15.00 -16.46 5.85
N ARG A 360 16.10 -15.90 6.35
CA ARG A 360 16.65 -16.30 7.66
C ARG A 360 16.14 -15.37 8.75
N LEU A 361 15.33 -15.91 9.65
CA LEU A 361 14.83 -15.19 10.82
C LEU A 361 15.77 -15.29 12.02
N SER A 362 15.70 -14.28 12.88
CA SER A 362 16.18 -14.36 14.27
C SER A 362 15.04 -13.89 15.17
N LEU A 363 14.69 -14.69 16.17
CA LEU A 363 13.57 -14.40 17.09
C LEU A 363 14.12 -13.87 18.43
N PRO A 364 13.36 -13.02 19.15
CA PRO A 364 13.71 -12.59 20.50
C PRO A 364 13.66 -13.78 21.49
N GLN A 365 14.16 -13.55 22.71
CA GLN A 365 13.95 -14.51 23.82
C GLN A 365 12.45 -14.67 24.11
N GLY A 366 12.03 -15.89 24.41
CA GLY A 366 10.62 -16.20 24.65
C GLY A 366 10.05 -15.67 25.95
N ILE A 367 8.76 -15.32 25.92
CA ILE A 367 8.00 -14.79 27.06
C ILE A 367 7.76 -15.88 28.11
N GLN A 368 7.97 -15.54 29.38
CA GLN A 368 7.88 -16.43 30.54
C GLN A 368 6.65 -16.14 31.41
N VAL A 369 6.33 -17.07 32.32
CA VAL A 369 5.26 -16.88 33.32
C VAL A 369 5.50 -15.61 34.15
N GLY A 370 4.45 -14.79 34.28
CA GLY A 370 4.50 -13.50 34.97
C GLY A 370 4.90 -12.32 34.07
N GLN A 371 5.26 -12.56 32.81
CA GLN A 371 5.61 -11.50 31.85
C GLN A 371 4.42 -11.16 30.93
N LYS A 372 4.49 -9.95 30.36
CA LYS A 372 3.65 -9.48 29.26
C LYS A 372 4.50 -8.85 28.16
N VAL A 373 4.05 -8.96 26.92
CA VAL A 373 4.50 -8.17 25.77
C VAL A 373 3.35 -7.23 25.39
N GLU A 374 3.65 -5.96 25.16
CA GLU A 374 2.73 -4.94 24.70
C GLU A 374 3.36 -4.25 23.48
N ALA A 375 2.61 -4.17 22.39
CA ALA A 375 3.08 -3.62 21.12
C ALA A 375 1.90 -3.13 20.26
N THR A 376 2.19 -2.53 19.12
CA THR A 376 1.21 -2.31 18.05
C THR A 376 1.56 -3.18 16.84
N LEU A 377 0.56 -3.47 16.00
CA LEU A 377 0.76 -4.21 14.75
C LEU A 377 -0.04 -3.57 13.62
N SER A 378 0.62 -3.24 12.51
CA SER A 378 -0.03 -2.72 11.31
C SER A 378 -1.03 -3.73 10.73
N PRO A 379 -2.12 -3.25 10.09
CA PRO A 379 -2.89 -3.99 9.11
C PRO A 379 -2.00 -4.82 8.17
N PHE A 380 -2.37 -6.07 7.92
CA PHE A 380 -1.60 -7.07 7.15
C PHE A 380 -0.11 -7.14 7.50
N ALA A 381 0.19 -7.13 8.80
CA ALA A 381 1.49 -7.47 9.37
C ALA A 381 1.38 -8.65 10.36
N SER A 382 2.54 -9.20 10.74
CA SER A 382 2.66 -10.35 11.64
C SER A 382 3.69 -10.11 12.76
N ALA A 383 3.45 -10.66 13.94
CA ALA A 383 4.37 -10.59 15.08
C ALA A 383 4.61 -11.97 15.68
N TYR A 384 5.87 -12.25 16.02
CA TYR A 384 6.37 -13.58 16.37
C TYR A 384 6.84 -13.56 17.83
N ILE A 385 6.11 -14.23 18.71
CA ILE A 385 6.32 -14.21 20.16
C ILE A 385 6.62 -15.65 20.61
N PRO A 386 7.90 -16.04 20.75
CA PRO A 386 8.26 -17.34 21.28
C PRO A 386 7.76 -17.50 22.71
N LEU A 387 7.25 -18.68 23.06
CA LEU A 387 6.80 -19.01 24.41
C LEU A 387 7.90 -19.76 25.17
N SER A 388 8.08 -19.42 26.44
CA SER A 388 8.97 -20.11 27.37
C SER A 388 8.22 -20.36 28.69
N ALA A 389 7.11 -21.09 28.55
CA ALA A 389 6.13 -21.36 29.59
C ALA A 389 5.97 -22.88 29.81
N PRO A 390 5.65 -23.34 31.04
CA PRO A 390 5.35 -24.74 31.31
C PRO A 390 3.93 -25.12 30.85
N THR A 391 3.70 -26.42 30.65
CA THR A 391 2.35 -26.98 30.46
C THR A 391 1.42 -26.57 31.60
N GLY A 392 0.21 -26.15 31.25
CA GLY A 392 -0.80 -25.62 32.16
C GLY A 392 -0.76 -24.10 32.34
N ALA A 393 0.30 -23.41 31.91
CA ALA A 393 0.35 -21.94 31.96
C ALA A 393 -0.74 -21.31 31.08
N VAL A 394 -1.34 -20.21 31.53
CA VAL A 394 -2.44 -19.56 30.82
C VAL A 394 -1.89 -18.43 29.94
N VAL A 395 -2.06 -18.56 28.63
CA VAL A 395 -1.77 -17.50 27.66
C VAL A 395 -3.03 -16.65 27.48
N ILE A 396 -2.89 -15.34 27.59
CA ILE A 396 -3.97 -14.35 27.40
C ILE A 396 -3.57 -13.40 26.27
N PHE A 397 -4.51 -13.16 25.35
CA PHE A 397 -4.39 -12.17 24.27
C PHE A 397 -5.46 -11.08 24.43
N THR A 398 -5.01 -9.83 24.30
CA THR A 398 -5.81 -8.61 24.45
C THR A 398 -5.43 -7.63 23.34
N GLY A 399 -6.11 -7.66 22.21
CA GLY A 399 -5.98 -6.69 21.10
C GLY A 399 -7.04 -5.59 21.13
N ASP A 400 -6.78 -4.45 20.50
CA ASP A 400 -7.80 -3.41 20.33
C ASP A 400 -8.95 -3.91 19.43
N PRO A 401 -10.23 -3.62 19.73
CA PRO A 401 -11.36 -4.12 18.96
C PRO A 401 -11.72 -3.25 17.74
N PHE A 402 -11.20 -2.03 17.64
CA PHE A 402 -11.42 -1.12 16.51
C PHE A 402 -10.14 -0.36 16.16
N THR A 403 -9.87 -0.22 14.86
CA THR A 403 -8.75 0.55 14.32
C THR A 403 -9.28 1.85 13.70
N PRO A 404 -8.76 3.03 14.07
CA PRO A 404 -9.12 4.28 13.39
C PRO A 404 -8.70 4.29 11.92
N LEU A 405 -9.53 4.89 11.07
CA LEU A 405 -9.20 5.24 9.68
C LEU A 405 -8.50 6.60 9.62
N ALA A 406 -9.08 7.59 10.32
CA ALA A 406 -8.53 8.94 10.46
C ALA A 406 -7.83 9.14 11.82
N ASP A 407 -6.98 10.16 11.93
CA ASP A 407 -6.27 10.51 13.18
C ASP A 407 -7.18 11.08 14.28
N LEU A 408 -8.43 11.44 13.97
CA LEU A 408 -9.36 12.12 14.87
C LEU A 408 -10.78 11.49 14.83
N PRO A 409 -11.57 11.64 15.90
CA PRO A 409 -13.02 11.45 15.83
C PRO A 409 -13.66 12.46 14.86
N VAL A 410 -14.90 12.19 14.44
CA VAL A 410 -15.72 13.12 13.67
C VAL A 410 -16.00 14.43 14.44
N PRO A 411 -16.17 15.57 13.75
CA PRO A 411 -16.32 16.88 14.38
C PRO A 411 -17.76 17.16 14.85
N SER A 412 -18.75 16.49 14.26
CA SER A 412 -20.09 16.28 14.82
C SER A 412 -20.53 14.81 14.61
N GLY A 413 -21.76 14.44 14.98
CA GLY A 413 -22.32 13.10 14.70
C GLY A 413 -21.55 11.88 15.24
N GLU A 414 -21.72 10.75 14.55
CA GLU A 414 -20.87 9.56 14.62
C GLU A 414 -20.20 9.23 13.26
N ALA A 415 -20.67 9.78 12.14
CA ALA A 415 -20.25 9.45 10.78
C ALA A 415 -19.69 10.66 9.99
N CYS A 416 -18.95 10.36 8.92
CA CYS A 416 -18.51 11.32 7.91
C CYS A 416 -18.52 10.66 6.53
N TRP A 417 -18.46 11.45 5.46
CA TRP A 417 -18.17 10.95 4.12
C TRP A 417 -16.66 10.76 3.96
N PHE A 418 -16.20 9.52 3.89
CA PHE A 418 -14.82 9.12 3.63
C PHE A 418 -14.59 8.91 2.13
N SER A 419 -13.45 9.34 1.60
CA SER A 419 -13.10 9.27 0.18
C SER A 419 -12.87 7.87 -0.38
N ASN A 420 -12.80 6.86 0.49
CA ASN A 420 -12.06 5.63 0.22
C ASN A 420 -10.55 5.91 0.04
N ARG A 421 -9.78 4.86 -0.22
CA ARG A 421 -8.33 4.94 -0.51
C ARG A 421 -7.90 3.77 -1.40
N GLY A 422 -6.78 3.97 -2.08
CA GLY A 422 -6.23 3.08 -3.11
C GLY A 422 -5.29 3.89 -3.99
N ASP A 423 -4.36 3.21 -4.66
CA ASP A 423 -3.51 3.84 -5.67
C ASP A 423 -4.32 4.02 -6.97
N ASN A 424 -3.99 5.04 -7.77
CA ASN A 424 -4.56 5.30 -9.10
C ASN A 424 -6.11 5.44 -9.17
N ILE A 425 -6.76 6.06 -8.16
CA ILE A 425 -8.22 6.21 -8.06
C ILE A 425 -8.76 7.62 -8.39
N ASP A 426 -10.04 7.71 -8.75
CA ASP A 426 -10.85 8.93 -8.96
C ASP A 426 -12.23 8.72 -8.30
N THR A 427 -12.33 9.00 -7.00
CA THR A 427 -13.57 8.82 -6.23
C THR A 427 -14.37 10.12 -6.16
N ARG A 428 -15.69 10.04 -6.39
CA ARG A 428 -16.56 11.21 -6.61
C ARG A 428 -17.78 11.20 -5.69
N LEU A 429 -18.12 12.34 -5.10
CA LEU A 429 -19.30 12.57 -4.28
C LEU A 429 -20.06 13.78 -4.83
N THR A 430 -21.10 13.53 -5.64
CA THR A 430 -21.77 14.56 -6.45
C THR A 430 -23.22 14.81 -5.99
N ARG A 431 -23.65 16.07 -5.93
CA ARG A 431 -25.05 16.47 -5.68
C ARG A 431 -25.51 17.57 -6.64
N THR A 432 -26.82 17.73 -6.77
CA THR A 432 -27.41 18.94 -7.38
C THR A 432 -27.58 20.04 -6.32
N VAL A 433 -27.33 21.29 -6.71
CA VAL A 433 -27.60 22.49 -5.91
C VAL A 433 -28.44 23.45 -6.75
N ASP A 434 -29.49 24.02 -6.14
CA ASP A 434 -30.34 25.03 -6.74
C ASP A 434 -30.11 26.39 -6.07
N LEU A 435 -29.44 27.31 -6.77
CA LEU A 435 -29.19 28.68 -6.34
C LEU A 435 -30.09 29.68 -7.07
N THR A 436 -31.15 29.25 -7.76
CA THR A 436 -32.02 30.14 -8.55
C THR A 436 -32.79 31.17 -7.72
N SER A 437 -32.97 30.92 -6.42
CA SER A 437 -33.68 31.79 -5.48
C SER A 437 -32.79 32.87 -4.83
N VAL A 438 -31.46 32.84 -5.04
CA VAL A 438 -30.49 33.67 -4.29
C VAL A 438 -29.54 34.42 -5.21
N SER A 439 -29.09 35.59 -4.76
CA SER A 439 -28.14 36.48 -5.47
C SER A 439 -26.69 36.38 -4.97
N ARG A 440 -26.46 35.57 -3.92
CA ARG A 440 -25.17 35.18 -3.35
C ARG A 440 -25.33 33.78 -2.75
N ALA A 441 -24.26 33.04 -2.55
CA ALA A 441 -24.29 31.78 -1.82
C ALA A 441 -22.90 31.42 -1.30
N THR A 442 -22.82 30.82 -0.11
CA THR A 442 -21.56 30.33 0.45
C THR A 442 -21.69 28.84 0.79
N LEU A 443 -20.78 28.01 0.28
CA LEU A 443 -20.63 26.62 0.70
C LEU A 443 -19.72 26.57 1.93
N ARG A 444 -20.17 25.85 2.96
CA ARG A 444 -19.41 25.53 4.18
C ARG A 444 -19.41 24.03 4.39
N PHE A 445 -18.33 23.50 4.96
CA PHE A 445 -18.17 22.12 5.37
C PHE A 445 -16.94 22.00 6.29
N ARG A 446 -16.76 20.85 6.92
CA ARG A 446 -15.51 20.45 7.56
C ARG A 446 -14.79 19.39 6.75
N ILE A 447 -13.47 19.48 6.72
CA ILE A 447 -12.59 18.53 6.03
C ILE A 447 -11.45 18.09 6.94
N TRP A 448 -11.19 16.80 6.98
CA TRP A 448 -9.90 16.23 7.36
C TRP A 448 -9.31 15.55 6.13
N TYR A 449 -8.01 15.71 5.92
CA TYR A 449 -7.29 15.03 4.84
C TYR A 449 -5.87 14.67 5.29
N ASN A 450 -5.40 13.52 4.79
CA ASN A 450 -4.01 13.11 4.87
C ASN A 450 -3.68 12.32 3.58
N THR A 451 -3.14 13.03 2.60
CA THR A 451 -2.99 12.65 1.19
C THR A 451 -1.54 12.92 0.76
N GLU A 452 -0.93 12.15 -0.15
CA GLU A 452 0.51 12.35 -0.43
C GLU A 452 0.78 13.73 -1.04
N GLU A 453 1.76 14.45 -0.48
CA GLU A 453 1.92 15.88 -0.77
C GLU A 453 2.45 16.10 -2.19
N TRP A 454 1.69 16.85 -2.99
CA TRP A 454 1.91 17.18 -4.41
C TRP A 454 1.61 16.08 -5.44
N TRP A 455 1.32 14.85 -5.00
CA TRP A 455 0.91 13.73 -5.86
C TRP A 455 -0.60 13.53 -5.83
N ASP A 456 -1.15 13.25 -4.64
CA ASP A 456 -2.59 13.20 -4.38
C ASP A 456 -3.22 14.59 -4.35
N TYR A 457 -4.46 14.71 -4.81
CA TYR A 457 -5.28 15.91 -4.61
C TYR A 457 -6.76 15.61 -4.36
N ALA A 458 -7.33 16.35 -3.42
CA ALA A 458 -8.77 16.45 -3.20
C ALA A 458 -9.31 17.79 -3.72
N TYR A 459 -10.50 17.78 -4.33
CA TYR A 459 -11.12 18.94 -4.95
C TYR A 459 -12.57 19.10 -4.49
N ALA A 460 -13.00 20.35 -4.33
CA ALA A 460 -14.40 20.72 -4.44
C ALA A 460 -14.59 21.34 -5.83
N SER A 461 -15.56 20.87 -6.60
CA SER A 461 -15.70 21.23 -8.02
C SER A 461 -17.15 21.49 -8.38
N VAL A 462 -17.40 22.37 -9.35
CA VAL A 462 -18.74 22.63 -9.88
C VAL A 462 -18.83 22.42 -11.38
N SER A 463 -20.03 22.04 -11.82
CA SER A 463 -20.39 22.01 -13.23
C SER A 463 -21.72 22.73 -13.47
N THR A 464 -21.76 23.58 -14.50
CA THR A 464 -22.96 24.29 -14.93
C THR A 464 -23.50 23.81 -16.29
N ASP A 465 -22.89 22.76 -16.86
CA ASP A 465 -23.17 22.29 -18.22
C ASP A 465 -23.73 20.85 -18.29
N GLY A 466 -24.02 20.26 -17.13
CA GLY A 466 -24.49 18.86 -16.99
C GLY A 466 -23.38 17.85 -16.70
N GLY A 467 -22.23 18.28 -16.16
CA GLY A 467 -21.11 17.41 -15.80
C GLY A 467 -20.14 17.13 -16.94
N ARG A 468 -20.26 17.84 -18.08
CA ARG A 468 -19.38 17.68 -19.26
C ARG A 468 -18.04 18.39 -19.07
N SER A 469 -18.04 19.51 -18.34
CA SER A 469 -16.86 20.20 -17.85
C SER A 469 -17.01 20.61 -16.39
N TRP A 470 -15.88 20.76 -15.70
CA TRP A 470 -15.80 21.05 -14.28
C TRP A 470 -14.81 22.17 -13.97
N GLU A 471 -15.07 22.92 -12.91
CA GLU A 471 -14.23 24.00 -12.39
C GLU A 471 -13.97 23.75 -10.91
N THR A 472 -12.69 23.64 -10.52
CA THR A 472 -12.25 23.50 -9.12
C THR A 472 -12.51 24.80 -8.36
N LEU A 473 -13.01 24.69 -7.14
CA LEU A 473 -13.36 25.79 -6.28
C LEU A 473 -12.25 26.10 -5.28
N LYS A 474 -11.89 27.37 -5.18
CA LYS A 474 -10.90 27.85 -4.21
C LYS A 474 -11.48 27.91 -2.79
N GLY A 475 -10.84 27.20 -1.86
CA GLY A 475 -11.11 27.24 -0.43
C GLY A 475 -10.09 28.08 0.36
N LYS A 476 -10.10 27.90 1.68
CA LYS A 476 -9.17 28.51 2.65
C LYS A 476 -7.81 27.81 2.67
N ALA A 477 -7.79 26.48 2.50
CA ALA A 477 -6.60 25.64 2.52
C ALA A 477 -6.26 25.01 1.16
N THR A 478 -6.98 25.34 0.08
CA THR A 478 -6.62 24.88 -1.27
C THR A 478 -5.36 25.56 -1.79
N THR A 479 -4.66 24.87 -2.68
CA THR A 479 -3.48 25.37 -3.39
C THR A 479 -3.63 25.09 -4.90
N PRO A 480 -3.32 26.07 -5.77
CA PRO A 480 -3.23 25.89 -7.22
C PRO A 480 -1.80 25.55 -7.69
N LYS A 481 -0.90 25.19 -6.76
CA LYS A 481 0.44 24.69 -7.10
C LYS A 481 0.32 23.31 -7.72
N ASP A 482 1.07 23.11 -8.79
CA ASP A 482 1.24 21.82 -9.46
C ASP A 482 2.73 21.63 -9.79
N PRO A 483 3.59 21.22 -8.83
CA PRO A 483 5.00 21.05 -9.12
C PRO A 483 5.25 19.81 -9.99
N LEU A 484 4.40 18.77 -9.89
CA LEU A 484 4.64 17.47 -10.52
C LEU A 484 3.79 17.19 -11.77
N GLY A 485 2.75 17.97 -12.04
CA GLY A 485 1.87 17.81 -13.22
C GLY A 485 0.55 17.07 -12.96
N ASN A 486 0.32 16.67 -11.71
CA ASN A 486 -0.82 15.88 -11.22
C ASN A 486 -2.05 16.73 -10.87
N ALA A 487 -1.92 18.05 -10.69
CA ALA A 487 -3.06 18.87 -10.25
C ALA A 487 -4.01 19.27 -11.40
N PHE A 488 -5.28 19.44 -11.06
CA PHE A 488 -6.34 19.87 -11.99
C PHE A 488 -6.92 21.26 -11.68
N GLY A 489 -6.44 21.92 -10.61
CA GLY A 489 -6.81 23.27 -10.20
C GLY A 489 -6.50 23.56 -8.73
N ASP A 490 -7.27 24.45 -8.09
CA ASP A 490 -7.21 24.66 -6.63
C ASP A 490 -7.71 23.39 -5.91
N GLY A 491 -6.83 22.70 -5.17
CA GLY A 491 -7.15 21.49 -4.40
C GLY A 491 -6.42 21.40 -3.06
N TRP A 492 -6.82 20.45 -2.20
CA TRP A 492 -6.11 20.11 -0.96
C TRP A 492 -5.15 18.94 -1.22
N THR A 493 -3.94 19.02 -0.68
CA THR A 493 -2.89 17.98 -0.76
C THR A 493 -2.04 18.02 0.52
N GLY A 494 -1.26 16.97 0.79
CA GLY A 494 -0.50 16.83 2.04
C GLY A 494 -1.38 16.50 3.26
N SER A 495 -1.02 17.02 4.44
CA SER A 495 -1.75 16.75 5.68
C SER A 495 -2.46 17.98 6.24
N SER A 496 -3.75 17.83 6.53
CA SER A 496 -4.58 18.81 7.23
C SER A 496 -4.12 19.08 8.67
N GLY A 497 -3.43 18.13 9.31
CA GLY A 497 -3.10 18.16 10.73
C GLY A 497 -4.32 18.10 11.67
N GLY A 498 -5.51 17.76 11.14
CA GLY A 498 -6.77 17.73 11.88
C GLY A 498 -7.91 18.45 11.14
N TRP A 499 -9.15 18.25 11.60
CA TRP A 499 -10.35 18.83 10.99
C TRP A 499 -10.26 20.36 10.84
N ARG A 500 -10.58 20.85 9.64
CA ARG A 500 -10.60 22.27 9.26
C ARG A 500 -12.00 22.69 8.82
N GLU A 501 -12.37 23.93 9.10
CA GLU A 501 -13.60 24.55 8.57
C GLU A 501 -13.32 25.26 7.25
N GLU A 502 -13.90 24.75 6.18
CA GLU A 502 -13.80 25.30 4.84
C GLU A 502 -14.98 26.22 4.49
N GLU A 503 -14.73 27.19 3.62
CA GLU A 503 -15.74 28.15 3.19
C GLU A 503 -15.41 28.69 1.80
N ILE A 504 -16.33 28.46 0.87
CA ILE A 504 -16.16 28.69 -0.56
C ILE A 504 -17.28 29.61 -1.06
N ASP A 505 -16.92 30.65 -1.81
CA ASP A 505 -17.89 31.54 -2.44
C ASP A 505 -18.52 30.86 -3.68
N LEU A 506 -19.83 30.66 -3.63
CA LEU A 506 -20.65 30.20 -4.75
C LEU A 506 -21.44 31.34 -5.42
N THR A 507 -21.23 32.60 -5.03
CA THR A 507 -21.86 33.79 -5.63
C THR A 507 -21.69 33.89 -7.15
N PRO A 508 -20.55 33.51 -7.79
CA PRO A 508 -20.44 33.45 -9.25
C PRO A 508 -21.49 32.53 -9.92
N PHE A 509 -22.00 31.55 -9.18
CA PHE A 509 -23.00 30.57 -9.60
C PHE A 509 -24.39 30.83 -9.00
N ALA A 510 -24.62 31.99 -8.40
CA ALA A 510 -25.96 32.43 -7.99
C ALA A 510 -26.94 32.52 -9.18
N GLY A 511 -28.23 32.42 -8.91
CA GLY A 511 -29.29 32.54 -9.92
C GLY A 511 -29.45 31.35 -10.88
N ARG A 512 -28.76 30.22 -10.66
CA ARG A 512 -28.84 29.01 -11.51
C ARG A 512 -28.81 27.70 -10.72
N ARG A 513 -29.05 26.58 -11.40
CA ARG A 513 -28.76 25.23 -10.91
C ARG A 513 -27.36 24.78 -11.33
N LEU A 514 -26.71 24.00 -10.50
CA LEU A 514 -25.37 23.44 -10.74
C LEU A 514 -25.24 22.04 -10.15
N LEU A 515 -24.24 21.30 -10.61
CA LEU A 515 -23.71 20.14 -9.89
C LEU A 515 -22.56 20.61 -9.00
N LEU A 516 -22.57 20.20 -7.74
CA LEU A 516 -21.45 20.32 -6.80
C LEU A 516 -20.87 18.91 -6.59
N ARG A 517 -19.56 18.79 -6.63
CA ARG A 517 -18.84 17.54 -6.42
C ARG A 517 -17.70 17.74 -5.43
N PHE A 518 -17.46 16.73 -4.61
CA PHE A 518 -16.16 16.49 -4.00
C PHE A 518 -15.48 15.30 -4.72
N GLU A 519 -14.20 15.41 -5.01
CA GLU A 519 -13.44 14.48 -5.84
C GLU A 519 -12.07 14.24 -5.22
N TYR A 520 -11.65 12.98 -5.06
CA TYR A 520 -10.31 12.62 -4.59
C TYR A 520 -9.61 11.80 -5.67
N VAL A 521 -8.41 12.26 -6.05
CA VAL A 521 -7.61 11.68 -7.12
C VAL A 521 -6.22 11.36 -6.55
N THR A 522 -5.80 10.10 -6.66
CA THR A 522 -4.46 9.66 -6.26
C THR A 522 -3.56 9.48 -7.49
N ASP A 523 -2.27 9.22 -7.28
CA ASP A 523 -1.31 9.00 -8.37
C ASP A 523 -0.96 7.50 -8.57
N GLU A 524 0.15 7.15 -9.22
CA GLU A 524 0.48 5.75 -9.53
C GLU A 524 1.01 4.95 -8.31
N ALA A 525 1.41 5.57 -7.18
CA ALA A 525 1.89 4.83 -6.00
C ALA A 525 1.82 5.57 -4.65
N VAL A 526 1.58 4.82 -3.56
CA VAL A 526 1.62 5.25 -2.14
C VAL A 526 0.49 6.19 -1.68
N ASN A 527 -0.77 5.74 -1.83
CA ASN A 527 -1.93 6.34 -1.17
C ASN A 527 -1.78 6.47 0.36
N LEU A 528 -2.27 7.58 0.91
CA LEU A 528 -2.24 7.85 2.35
C LEU A 528 -3.61 7.64 3.03
N GLY A 529 -3.94 8.44 4.04
CA GLY A 529 -5.13 8.30 4.87
C GLY A 529 -6.43 8.75 4.21
N GLY A 530 -6.38 9.30 2.99
CA GLY A 530 -7.53 9.82 2.26
C GLY A 530 -8.12 11.10 2.85
N VAL A 531 -9.42 11.29 2.65
CA VAL A 531 -10.18 12.50 2.99
C VAL A 531 -11.47 12.13 3.72
N CYS A 532 -11.83 12.89 4.74
CA CYS A 532 -13.15 12.85 5.37
C CYS A 532 -13.83 14.23 5.25
N LEU A 533 -15.12 14.24 4.93
CA LEU A 533 -15.96 15.43 4.82
C LEU A 533 -17.19 15.32 5.72
N ASP A 534 -17.58 16.44 6.35
CA ASP A 534 -18.69 16.53 7.30
C ASP A 534 -19.26 17.97 7.41
N ASP A 535 -20.32 18.19 8.18
CA ASP A 535 -20.90 19.50 8.55
C ASP A 535 -21.19 20.44 7.35
N PHE A 536 -21.69 19.89 6.24
CA PHE A 536 -21.97 20.65 5.03
C PHE A 536 -23.14 21.62 5.22
N ALA A 537 -23.04 22.82 4.66
CA ALA A 537 -24.15 23.78 4.60
C ALA A 537 -24.04 24.76 3.42
N ILE A 538 -25.19 25.22 2.93
CA ILE A 538 -25.32 26.42 2.09
C ILE A 538 -26.39 27.31 2.75
N PRO A 539 -26.01 28.21 3.68
CA PRO A 539 -26.95 28.92 4.55
C PRO A 539 -27.99 29.77 3.80
N GLU A 540 -27.61 30.38 2.68
CA GLU A 540 -28.51 31.21 1.85
C GLU A 540 -29.74 30.47 1.32
N ILE A 541 -29.68 29.14 1.15
CA ILE A 541 -30.81 28.30 0.73
C ILE A 541 -31.35 27.40 1.87
N GLY A 542 -30.81 27.54 3.09
CA GLY A 542 -31.19 26.73 4.26
C GLY A 542 -30.76 25.26 4.22
N TRP A 543 -29.95 24.86 3.24
CA TRP A 543 -29.48 23.48 3.09
C TRP A 543 -28.34 23.15 4.07
N HIS A 544 -28.38 21.94 4.63
CA HIS A 544 -27.35 21.37 5.49
C HIS A 544 -27.35 19.84 5.40
N ASP A 545 -26.19 19.23 5.63
CA ASP A 545 -26.00 17.79 5.76
C ASP A 545 -24.86 17.47 6.75
N ASP A 546 -25.15 16.59 7.68
CA ASP A 546 -24.35 16.20 8.85
C ASP A 546 -23.82 14.76 8.72
N ALA A 547 -23.89 14.16 7.53
CA ALA A 547 -23.44 12.80 7.22
C ALA A 547 -24.05 11.64 8.06
N GLU A 548 -24.88 11.93 9.06
CA GLU A 548 -25.58 10.95 9.92
C GLU A 548 -26.65 10.16 9.15
N GLN A 549 -27.21 10.74 8.09
CA GLN A 549 -28.26 10.16 7.26
C GLN A 549 -27.83 10.06 5.80
N GLU A 550 -28.41 9.10 5.09
CA GLU A 550 -28.28 9.03 3.62
C GLU A 550 -29.18 10.09 2.98
N ARG A 551 -28.62 10.88 2.06
CA ARG A 551 -29.29 12.02 1.40
C ARG A 551 -29.10 11.96 -0.12
N ASP A 552 -29.42 13.03 -0.83
CA ASP A 552 -29.39 13.17 -2.29
C ASP A 552 -27.96 13.28 -2.90
N TRP A 553 -26.98 12.61 -2.29
CA TRP A 553 -25.63 12.46 -2.82
C TRP A 553 -25.52 11.23 -3.74
N GLN A 554 -24.77 11.38 -4.82
CA GLN A 554 -24.35 10.30 -5.70
C GLN A 554 -22.88 10.01 -5.38
N ALA A 555 -22.64 8.86 -4.72
CA ALA A 555 -21.31 8.44 -4.31
C ALA A 555 -20.75 7.38 -5.29
N GLU A 556 -19.56 7.64 -5.80
CA GLU A 556 -18.74 6.75 -6.62
C GLU A 556 -17.44 6.54 -5.83
N GLY A 557 -17.26 5.36 -5.23
CA GLY A 557 -16.14 5.08 -4.31
C GLY A 557 -16.30 5.63 -2.89
N TRP A 558 -16.83 6.86 -2.70
CA TRP A 558 -17.02 7.48 -1.39
C TRP A 558 -17.96 6.67 -0.47
N VAL A 559 -17.65 6.65 0.84
CA VAL A 559 -18.33 5.81 1.84
C VAL A 559 -18.77 6.66 3.03
N ARG A 560 -20.05 6.57 3.42
CA ARG A 560 -20.59 7.23 4.61
C ARG A 560 -20.40 6.31 5.82
N LEU A 561 -19.46 6.63 6.72
CA LEU A 561 -19.05 5.76 7.82
C LEU A 561 -18.57 6.51 9.06
N ALA A 562 -18.62 5.85 10.22
CA ALA A 562 -17.80 6.25 11.36
C ALA A 562 -16.32 5.91 11.05
N PRO A 563 -15.33 6.80 11.25
CA PRO A 563 -13.94 6.64 10.77
C PRO A 563 -13.11 5.64 11.60
N ARG A 564 -13.64 4.43 11.81
CA ARG A 564 -13.04 3.29 12.49
C ARG A 564 -13.58 1.99 11.91
N VAL A 565 -12.74 0.97 11.77
CA VAL A 565 -13.13 -0.38 11.32
C VAL A 565 -12.93 -1.41 12.44
N PRO A 566 -13.72 -2.50 12.51
CA PRO A 566 -13.50 -3.58 13.46
C PRO A 566 -12.14 -4.27 13.22
N THR A 567 -11.31 -4.37 14.25
CA THR A 567 -9.96 -4.94 14.13
C THR A 567 -10.05 -6.46 14.06
N THR A 568 -9.55 -7.05 12.97
CA THR A 568 -9.60 -8.51 12.75
C THR A 568 -8.31 -9.17 13.22
N TRP A 569 -8.28 -9.62 14.47
CA TRP A 569 -7.15 -10.34 15.04
C TRP A 569 -7.21 -11.84 14.76
N LYS A 570 -6.07 -12.44 14.38
CA LYS A 570 -5.84 -13.88 14.37
C LYS A 570 -4.61 -14.20 15.21
N VAL A 571 -4.67 -15.28 15.98
CA VAL A 571 -3.50 -15.83 16.69
C VAL A 571 -3.35 -17.30 16.30
N ARG A 572 -2.14 -17.69 15.92
CA ARG A 572 -1.75 -19.09 15.67
C ARG A 572 -0.62 -19.49 16.62
N LEU A 573 -0.70 -20.69 17.17
CA LEU A 573 0.39 -21.30 17.93
C LEU A 573 1.09 -22.32 17.05
N VAL A 574 2.39 -22.11 16.83
CA VAL A 574 3.26 -23.02 16.08
C VAL A 574 4.14 -23.78 17.09
N LEU A 575 4.05 -25.10 17.08
CA LEU A 575 4.78 -26.02 17.94
C LEU A 575 5.79 -26.80 17.09
N GLU A 576 7.06 -26.39 17.12
CA GLU A 576 8.16 -27.06 16.41
C GLU A 576 8.70 -28.22 17.24
N ARG A 577 8.85 -29.37 16.58
CA ARG A 577 9.18 -30.67 17.20
C ARG A 577 10.13 -31.45 16.31
N PRO A 578 11.09 -32.21 16.85
CA PRO A 578 11.98 -33.06 16.06
C PRO A 578 11.26 -34.22 15.37
N GLU A 579 10.19 -34.75 15.99
CA GLU A 579 9.43 -35.90 15.48
C GLU A 579 8.03 -35.48 15.01
N GLY A 580 7.60 -36.00 13.85
CA GLY A 580 6.29 -35.70 13.28
C GLY A 580 6.06 -34.25 12.83
N GLY A 581 7.11 -33.41 12.79
CA GLY A 581 7.07 -32.06 12.23
C GLY A 581 6.32 -31.01 13.07
N PRO A 582 6.38 -29.74 12.63
CA PRO A 582 5.73 -28.63 13.32
C PRO A 582 4.21 -28.71 13.22
N VAL A 583 3.52 -28.40 14.33
CA VAL A 583 2.06 -28.36 14.39
C VAL A 583 1.59 -26.92 14.49
N VAL A 584 0.66 -26.52 13.63
CA VAL A 584 0.02 -25.20 13.65
C VAL A 584 -1.37 -25.34 14.27
N GLN A 585 -1.68 -24.50 15.25
CA GLN A 585 -2.98 -24.48 15.94
C GLN A 585 -3.58 -23.08 15.85
N ASP A 586 -4.80 -22.97 15.31
CA ASP A 586 -5.58 -21.73 15.40
C ASP A 586 -6.05 -21.52 16.85
N LEU A 587 -5.75 -20.35 17.42
CA LEU A 587 -6.16 -19.98 18.77
C LEU A 587 -7.35 -18.98 18.70
N PRO A 588 -8.56 -19.36 19.15
CA PRO A 588 -9.75 -18.51 18.98
C PRO A 588 -9.66 -17.17 19.72
N VAL A 589 -9.82 -16.08 18.97
CA VAL A 589 -9.98 -14.70 19.45
C VAL A 589 -11.41 -14.24 19.12
N ASN A 590 -12.08 -13.55 20.05
CA ASN A 590 -13.43 -13.04 19.83
C ASN A 590 -13.45 -11.65 19.16
N ALA A 591 -14.64 -11.18 18.77
CA ALA A 591 -14.85 -9.87 18.14
C ALA A 591 -14.51 -8.65 19.02
N GLN A 592 -14.15 -8.87 20.29
CA GLN A 592 -13.67 -7.83 21.22
C GLN A 592 -12.14 -7.89 21.39
N GLY A 593 -11.44 -8.64 20.53
CA GLY A 593 -9.98 -8.81 20.58
C GLY A 593 -9.50 -9.58 21.81
N ARG A 594 -10.29 -10.52 22.35
CA ARG A 594 -9.92 -11.30 23.55
C ARG A 594 -9.76 -12.79 23.23
N GLY A 595 -8.70 -13.39 23.76
CA GLY A 595 -8.44 -14.83 23.70
C GLY A 595 -7.73 -15.30 24.96
N GLN A 596 -8.02 -16.53 25.41
CA GLN A 596 -7.40 -17.13 26.60
C GLN A 596 -7.31 -18.64 26.44
N TRP A 597 -6.12 -19.20 26.62
CA TRP A 597 -5.84 -20.61 26.30
C TRP A 597 -4.83 -21.21 27.30
N ALA A 598 -5.06 -22.45 27.74
CA ALA A 598 -4.11 -23.18 28.58
C ALA A 598 -3.04 -23.84 27.70
N PHE A 599 -1.79 -23.39 27.79
CA PHE A 599 -0.68 -23.90 26.99
C PHE A 599 -0.37 -25.36 27.33
N GLN A 600 -0.27 -26.20 26.30
CA GLN A 600 0.09 -27.61 26.43
C GLN A 600 1.38 -27.85 25.64
N ALA A 601 2.53 -27.95 26.33
CA ALA A 601 3.77 -28.34 25.69
C ALA A 601 3.76 -29.87 25.47
N PRO A 602 3.89 -30.36 24.23
CA PRO A 602 4.09 -31.79 23.99
C PRO A 602 5.51 -32.22 24.47
N PRO A 603 5.74 -33.50 24.80
CA PRO A 603 6.98 -33.96 25.42
C PRO A 603 8.25 -33.75 24.56
N ASP A 604 8.07 -33.63 23.25
CA ASP A 604 9.07 -33.45 22.20
C ASP A 604 9.18 -31.98 21.72
N LEU A 605 8.60 -31.02 22.45
CA LEU A 605 8.61 -29.60 22.05
C LEU A 605 10.04 -29.04 22.00
N GLN A 606 10.47 -28.59 20.82
CA GLN A 606 11.72 -27.85 20.64
C GLN A 606 11.52 -26.33 20.80
N ARG A 607 10.45 -25.78 20.18
CA ARG A 607 10.10 -24.35 20.25
C ARG A 607 8.59 -24.18 20.09
N ALA A 608 8.00 -23.30 20.90
CA ALA A 608 6.64 -22.82 20.71
C ALA A 608 6.67 -21.33 20.36
N THR A 609 5.89 -20.91 19.38
CA THR A 609 5.81 -19.50 18.94
C THR A 609 4.36 -19.13 18.66
N LEU A 610 3.90 -18.01 19.24
CA LEU A 610 2.66 -17.37 18.81
C LEU A 610 2.96 -16.49 17.59
N VAL A 611 2.23 -16.71 16.51
CA VAL A 611 2.12 -15.81 15.38
C VAL A 611 0.84 -15.00 15.57
N VAL A 612 0.99 -13.74 16.00
CA VAL A 612 -0.09 -12.76 16.11
C VAL A 612 -0.21 -12.04 14.77
N ILE A 613 -1.41 -11.93 14.23
CA ILE A 613 -1.67 -11.39 12.89
C ILE A 613 -2.82 -10.39 12.96
N ASN A 614 -2.61 -9.24 12.34
CA ASN A 614 -3.66 -8.24 12.13
C ASN A 614 -4.17 -8.35 10.67
N LEU A 615 -5.37 -8.87 10.49
CA LEU A 615 -6.04 -9.07 9.19
C LEU A 615 -7.08 -7.97 8.90
N THR A 616 -6.92 -6.79 9.51
CA THR A 616 -7.85 -5.67 9.36
C THR A 616 -7.68 -5.00 8.00
N PRO A 617 -8.70 -4.96 7.14
CA PRO A 617 -8.65 -4.25 5.87
C PRO A 617 -8.85 -2.73 6.04
N TRP A 618 -8.48 -1.97 5.00
CA TRP A 618 -8.71 -0.52 4.78
C TRP A 618 -8.06 0.45 5.79
N ALA A 619 -7.79 0.06 7.02
CA ALA A 619 -7.05 0.90 7.97
C ALA A 619 -5.57 1.03 7.59
N ARG A 620 -4.96 2.19 7.85
CA ARG A 620 -3.49 2.38 7.84
C ARG A 620 -2.85 2.20 9.21
N ARG A 621 -3.59 2.52 10.28
CA ARG A 621 -3.03 2.70 11.62
C ARG A 621 -2.73 1.36 12.30
N PRO A 622 -1.56 1.20 12.95
CA PRO A 622 -1.30 0.05 13.81
C PRO A 622 -2.31 -0.04 14.97
N ALA A 623 -2.85 -1.23 15.19
CA ALA A 623 -3.72 -1.52 16.34
C ALA A 623 -2.87 -2.06 17.51
N GLY A 624 -3.21 -1.68 18.75
CA GLY A 624 -2.53 -2.14 19.94
C GLY A 624 -2.89 -3.59 20.31
N TYR A 625 -1.92 -4.31 20.87
CA TYR A 625 -2.18 -5.62 21.47
C TYR A 625 -1.23 -5.93 22.65
N GLN A 626 -1.69 -6.85 23.50
CA GLN A 626 -0.94 -7.43 24.59
C GLN A 626 -1.03 -8.96 24.53
N VAL A 627 0.10 -9.62 24.80
CA VAL A 627 0.16 -11.05 25.15
C VAL A 627 0.72 -11.16 26.57
N ALA A 628 0.04 -11.89 27.45
CA ALA A 628 0.51 -12.18 28.81
C ALA A 628 0.52 -13.68 29.08
N VAL A 629 1.48 -14.14 29.88
CA VAL A 629 1.55 -15.54 30.35
C VAL A 629 1.41 -15.57 31.87
N GLN A 630 0.37 -16.25 32.35
CA GLN A 630 0.10 -16.46 33.77
C GLN A 630 0.43 -17.89 34.19
N ALA A 631 0.58 -18.10 35.49
CA ALA A 631 0.75 -19.44 36.06
C ALA A 631 -0.51 -20.31 35.82
N PRO A 632 -0.41 -21.65 35.92
CA PRO A 632 -1.60 -22.49 36.05
C PRO A 632 -2.45 -22.04 37.26
N PRO A 633 -3.79 -22.10 37.18
CA PRO A 633 -4.70 -21.80 38.29
C PRO A 633 -4.71 -22.90 39.36
#